data_AF-N1WD44-F1
#
_entry.id   AF-N1WD44-F1
#
_cell.length_a   1.000
_cell.length_b   1.000
_cell.length_c   1.000
_cell.angle_alpha   90.00
_cell.angle_beta   90.00
_cell.angle_gamma   90.00
#
_symmetry.space_group_name_H-M   'P 1'
#
loop_
_entity.id
_entity.type
_entity.pdbx_description
1 polymer ?
#
loop_
_entity_poly.entity_id
_entity_poly.type
_entity_poly.pdbx_seq_one_letter_code
_entity_poly.pdbx_strand_id
1 'polypeptide(L)'
;MAFKTNIGTSAVASKVVIEDYDLFRKKTAAFSNEAFANSPSPEPVVDTVIKIIDKKNPKFNFPVGKGASLILTLQHFAYKVFENSILKKINKTK
;
A
#
# COMPACT_ATOMS: atom_id res chain seq x y z
N MET A 1 1.90 1.97 -5.58
CA MET A 1 1.92 3.27 -6.31
C MET A 1 3.30 3.89 -6.30
N ALA A 2 3.94 4.07 -5.14
CA ALA A 2 5.28 4.69 -5.02
C ALA A 2 6.36 4.15 -5.98
N PHE A 3 6.42 2.82 -6.21
CA PHE A 3 7.39 2.22 -7.15
C PHE A 3 7.18 2.65 -8.61
N LYS A 4 5.93 2.75 -9.09
CA LYS A 4 5.63 3.14 -10.48
C LYS A 4 5.64 4.66 -10.67
N THR A 5 5.31 5.42 -9.62
CA THR A 5 5.07 6.87 -9.72
C THR A 5 6.24 7.72 -9.26
N ASN A 6 7.34 7.11 -8.80
CA ASN A 6 8.50 7.79 -8.21
C ASN A 6 8.17 8.72 -7.02
N ILE A 7 6.96 8.61 -6.45
CA ILE A 7 6.47 9.53 -5.41
C ILE A 7 7.33 9.46 -4.14
N GLY A 8 7.96 8.31 -3.84
CA GLY A 8 8.80 8.17 -2.66
C GLY A 8 10.08 9.02 -2.70
N THR A 9 10.73 9.12 -3.86
CA THR A 9 12.00 9.85 -4.02
C THR A 9 11.77 11.31 -4.43
N SER A 10 10.66 11.60 -5.12
CA SER A 10 10.26 12.95 -5.50
C SER A 10 9.44 13.69 -4.43
N ALA A 11 9.12 13.04 -3.30
CA ALA A 11 8.41 13.70 -2.21
C ALA A 11 9.30 14.74 -1.53
N VAL A 12 8.86 15.99 -1.56
CA VAL A 12 9.45 17.08 -0.77
C VAL A 12 8.64 17.20 0.51
N ALA A 13 9.29 17.02 1.66
CA ALA A 13 8.63 17.25 2.95
C ALA A 13 8.25 18.73 3.09
N SER A 14 7.03 19.00 3.56
CA SER A 14 6.62 20.36 3.90
C SER A 14 7.53 20.93 4.98
N LYS A 15 8.00 22.17 4.78
CA LYS A 15 8.73 22.92 5.82
C LYS A 15 7.82 23.35 6.97
N VAL A 16 6.53 23.52 6.70
CA VAL A 16 5.52 23.86 7.70
C VAL A 16 4.99 22.58 8.33
N VAL A 17 5.05 22.50 9.65
CA VAL A 17 4.55 21.40 10.46
C VAL A 17 3.33 21.89 11.23
N ILE A 18 2.22 21.16 11.11
CA ILE A 18 1.03 21.37 11.95
C ILE A 18 1.12 20.37 13.10
N GLU A 19 1.34 20.88 14.32
CA GLU A 19 1.63 20.09 15.52
C GLU A 19 0.48 19.17 15.94
N ASP A 20 -0.77 19.59 15.69
CA ASP A 20 -1.98 18.80 15.98
C ASP A 20 -1.96 17.39 15.36
N TYR A 21 -1.21 17.21 14.28
CA TYR A 21 -1.08 15.93 13.58
C TYR A 21 0.10 15.07 14.05
N ASP A 22 0.93 15.52 14.98
CA ASP A 22 2.18 14.81 15.33
C ASP A 22 1.94 13.42 15.90
N LEU A 23 0.90 13.27 16.74
CA LEU A 23 0.52 11.96 17.26
C LEU A 23 0.14 11.01 16.12
N PHE A 24 -0.71 11.48 15.21
CA PHE A 24 -1.17 10.66 14.07
C PHE A 24 -0.03 10.36 13.09
N ARG A 25 0.88 11.32 12.88
CA ARG A 25 2.07 11.16 12.03
C ARG A 25 3.01 10.09 12.57
N LYS A 26 3.28 10.10 13.88
CA LYS A 26 4.09 9.05 14.55
C LYS A 26 3.46 7.68 14.38
N LYS A 27 2.15 7.53 14.63
CA LYS A 27 1.44 6.26 14.44
C LYS A 27 1.49 5.77 12.99
N THR A 28 1.30 6.67 12.03
CA THR A 28 1.34 6.31 10.60
C THR A 28 2.74 5.88 10.17
N ALA A 29 3.78 6.55 10.68
CA ALA A 29 5.17 6.15 10.44
C ALA A 29 5.50 4.78 11.06
N ALA A 30 5.11 4.57 12.31
CA ALA A 30 5.28 3.28 12.99
C ALA A 30 4.55 2.14 12.25
N PHE A 31 3.30 2.36 11.86
CA PHE A 31 2.49 1.41 11.09
C PHE A 31 3.15 1.07 9.76
N SER A 32 3.68 2.08 9.05
CA SER A 32 4.35 1.88 7.78
C SER A 32 5.63 1.06 7.95
N ASN A 33 6.46 1.41 8.94
CA ASN A 33 7.70 0.69 9.23
C ASN A 33 7.45 -0.78 9.62
N GLU A 34 6.43 -1.04 10.45
CA GLU A 34 6.00 -2.39 10.81
C GLU A 34 5.52 -3.17 9.58
N ALA A 35 4.74 -2.54 8.70
CA ALA A 35 4.27 -3.16 7.47
C ALA A 35 5.41 -3.51 6.51
N PHE A 36 6.44 -2.66 6.39
CA PHE A 36 7.62 -2.94 5.58
C PHE A 36 8.48 -4.06 6.19
N ALA A 37 8.70 -4.02 7.51
CA ALA A 37 9.49 -5.03 8.21
C ALA A 37 8.86 -6.44 8.11
N ASN A 38 7.53 -6.52 8.11
CA ASN A 38 6.78 -7.78 8.00
C ASN A 38 6.31 -8.08 6.56
N SER A 39 6.85 -7.38 5.56
CA SER A 39 6.43 -7.58 4.17
C SER A 39 6.89 -8.96 3.66
N PRO A 40 6.04 -9.66 2.88
CA PRO A 40 6.43 -10.95 2.29
C PRO A 40 7.51 -10.78 1.22
N SER A 41 8.23 -11.86 0.93
CA SER A 41 9.22 -11.94 -0.15
C SER A 41 8.63 -11.47 -1.49
N PRO A 42 9.43 -10.87 -2.40
CA PRO A 42 8.97 -10.45 -3.73
C PRO A 42 8.61 -11.59 -4.70
N GLU A 43 8.87 -12.86 -4.35
CA GLU A 43 8.61 -14.05 -5.20
C GLU A 43 7.23 -14.08 -5.86
N PRO A 44 6.09 -13.77 -5.16
CA PRO A 44 4.78 -13.83 -5.78
C PRO A 44 4.62 -12.86 -6.96
N VAL A 45 5.36 -11.75 -6.95
CA VAL A 45 5.38 -10.78 -8.04
C VAL A 45 6.17 -11.36 -9.22
N VAL A 46 7.34 -11.94 -8.96
CA VAL A 46 8.20 -12.56 -9.98
C VAL A 46 7.46 -13.69 -10.70
N ASP A 47 6.83 -14.59 -9.95
CA ASP A 47 6.05 -15.71 -10.50
C ASP A 47 4.91 -15.22 -11.38
N THR A 48 4.28 -14.11 -10.99
CA THR A 48 3.20 -13.52 -11.78
C THR A 48 3.75 -12.93 -13.08
N VAL A 49 4.91 -12.28 -13.05
CA VAL A 49 5.55 -11.73 -14.25
C VAL A 49 5.93 -12.83 -15.24
N ILE A 50 6.52 -13.94 -14.76
CA ILE A 50 6.85 -15.09 -15.63
C ILE A 50 5.59 -15.61 -16.32
N LYS A 51 4.50 -15.83 -15.56
CA LYS A 51 3.20 -16.26 -16.10
C LYS A 51 2.59 -15.28 -17.11
N ILE A 52 2.88 -13.99 -16.99
CA ILE A 52 2.40 -12.97 -17.93
C ILE A 52 3.15 -13.08 -19.26
N ILE A 53 4.47 -13.27 -19.21
CA ILE A 53 5.34 -13.38 -20.39
C ILE A 53 4.94 -14.60 -21.24
N ASP A 54 4.64 -15.72 -20.59
CA ASP A 54 4.26 -16.96 -21.29
C ASP A 54 2.83 -16.95 -21.86
N LYS A 55 2.04 -15.90 -21.58
CA LYS A 55 0.62 -15.84 -21.95
C LYS A 55 0.43 -15.19 -23.31
N LYS A 56 -0.22 -15.92 -24.23
CA LYS A 56 -0.55 -15.44 -25.59
C LYS A 56 -1.37 -14.13 -25.64
N ASN A 57 -2.25 -13.90 -24.66
CA ASN A 57 -3.04 -12.67 -24.56
C ASN A 57 -3.18 -12.25 -23.09
N PRO A 58 -2.19 -11.52 -22.52
CA PRO A 58 -2.24 -11.09 -21.14
C PRO A 58 -3.27 -9.96 -20.95
N LYS A 59 -3.93 -9.95 -19.79
CA LYS A 59 -4.83 -8.85 -19.42
C LYS A 59 -4.02 -7.62 -19.00
N PHE A 60 -4.65 -6.46 -18.94
CA PHE A 60 -3.98 -5.24 -18.49
C PHE A 60 -3.51 -5.29 -17.02
N ASN A 61 -4.26 -5.96 -16.14
CA ASN A 61 -3.99 -6.00 -14.70
C ASN A 61 -3.89 -7.43 -14.14
N PHE A 62 -2.93 -7.63 -13.24
CA PHE A 62 -2.74 -8.85 -12.46
C PHE A 62 -2.54 -8.47 -10.99
N PRO A 63 -3.60 -8.48 -10.15
CA PRO A 63 -3.45 -8.16 -8.74
C PRO A 63 -2.65 -9.27 -8.04
N VAL A 64 -1.56 -8.88 -7.37
CA VAL A 64 -0.67 -9.79 -6.63
C VAL A 64 -0.71 -9.46 -5.15
N GLY A 65 -0.73 -10.50 -4.31
CA GLY A 65 -0.72 -10.39 -2.85
C GLY A 65 -2.00 -10.84 -2.17
N LYS A 66 -1.93 -11.07 -0.87
CA LYS A 66 -3.04 -11.58 -0.07
C LYS A 66 -4.19 -10.57 -0.05
N GLY A 67 -5.35 -10.96 -0.59
CA GLY A 67 -6.55 -10.12 -0.62
C GLY A 67 -6.49 -8.93 -1.58
N ALA A 68 -5.55 -8.91 -2.54
CA ALA A 68 -5.35 -7.79 -3.46
C ALA A 68 -6.64 -7.41 -4.22
N SER A 69 -7.38 -8.38 -4.76
CA SER A 69 -8.65 -8.12 -5.43
C SER A 69 -9.70 -7.51 -4.51
N LEU A 70 -9.82 -8.01 -3.27
CA LEU A 70 -10.76 -7.46 -2.29
C LEU A 70 -10.40 -6.03 -1.89
N ILE A 71 -9.10 -5.76 -1.64
CA ILE A 71 -8.61 -4.43 -1.30
C ILE A 71 -8.92 -3.45 -2.43
N LEU A 72 -8.65 -3.83 -3.68
CA LEU A 72 -8.96 -3.00 -4.85
C LEU A 72 -10.47 -2.77 -4.95
N THR A 73 -11.31 -3.79 -4.80
CA THR A 73 -12.77 -3.63 -4.83
C THR A 73 -13.25 -2.68 -3.74
N LEU A 74 -12.77 -2.84 -2.50
CA LEU A 74 -13.13 -1.94 -1.40
C LEU A 74 -12.66 -0.51 -1.65
N GLN A 75 -11.47 -0.32 -2.20
CA GLN A 75 -10.96 1.01 -2.55
C GLN A 75 -11.84 1.73 -3.58
N HIS A 76 -12.34 1.01 -4.60
CA HIS A 76 -13.12 1.62 -5.69
C HIS A 76 -14.61 1.77 -5.35
N PHE A 77 -15.19 0.80 -4.64
CA PHE A 77 -16.65 0.71 -4.45
C PHE A 77 -17.11 0.95 -3.02
N ALA A 78 -16.21 0.85 -2.03
CA ALA A 78 -16.55 0.97 -0.62
C ALA A 78 -15.47 1.71 0.18
N TYR A 79 -15.05 2.87 -0.33
CA TYR A 79 -13.89 3.61 0.21
C TYR A 79 -14.00 3.87 1.72
N LYS A 80 -15.19 4.23 2.24
CA LYS A 80 -15.39 4.44 3.69
C LYS A 80 -15.08 3.20 4.53
N VAL A 81 -15.41 2.00 4.03
CA VAL A 81 -15.11 0.74 4.72
C VAL A 81 -13.61 0.46 4.67
N PHE A 82 -12.99 0.69 3.52
CA PHE A 82 -11.54 0.57 3.34
C PHE A 82 -10.79 1.51 4.30
N GLU A 83 -11.12 2.80 4.28
CA GLU A 83 -10.52 3.84 5.11
C GLU A 83 -10.67 3.51 6.61
N ASN A 84 -11.88 3.17 7.06
CA ASN A 84 -12.12 2.81 8.46
C ASN A 84 -11.30 1.59 8.90
N SER A 85 -11.10 0.60 8.02
CA SER A 85 -10.25 -0.56 8.29
C SER A 85 -8.79 -0.17 8.48
N ILE A 86 -8.27 0.72 7.64
CA ILE A 86 -6.90 1.23 7.74
C ILE A 86 -6.73 2.11 8.99
N LEU A 87 -7.65 3.03 9.27
CA LEU A 87 -7.60 3.90 10.45
C LEU A 87 -7.61 3.10 11.75
N LYS A 88 -8.41 2.02 11.83
CA LYS A 88 -8.40 1.11 12.98
C LYS A 88 -7.03 0.45 13.19
N LYS A 89 -6.34 0.07 12.11
CA LYS A 89 -4.99 -0.51 12.19
C LYS A 89 -3.97 0.52 12.66
N ILE A 90 -3.95 1.72 12.05
CA ILE A 90 -3.04 2.81 12.44
C ILE A 90 -3.23 3.18 13.91
N ASN A 91 -4.48 3.29 14.38
CA ASN A 91 -4.76 3.64 15.76
C ASN A 91 -4.37 2.56 16.77
N LYS A 92 -4.26 1.29 16.33
CA LYS A 92 -3.82 0.16 17.15
C LYS A 92 -2.29 0.06 17.20
N THR A 93 -1.58 0.54 16.18
CA THR A 93 -0.12 0.62 16.21
C THR A 93 0.33 1.58 17.30
N LYS A 94 1.25 1.11 18.15
CA LYS A 94 1.79 1.86 19.30
C LYS A 94 2.80 2.91 18.84
#